data_AF-A0A0J6RVC5-F1
#
_entry.id   AF-A0A0J6RVC5-F1
#
_cell.length_a   1.000
_cell.length_b   1.000
_cell.length_c   1.000
_cell.angle_alpha   90.00
_cell.angle_beta   90.00
_cell.angle_gamma   90.00
#
_symmetry.space_group_name_H-M   'P 1'
#
loop_
_entity.id
_entity.type
_entity.pdbx_description
1 polymer ?
#
loop_
_entity_poly.entity_id
_entity_poly.type
_entity_poly.pdbx_seq_one_letter_code
_entity_poly.pdbx_strand_id
1 'polypeptide(L)'
;MRRRLSALGFAALAAASLTGAARAQGPAPAQESAAKQGAASPLPAQADALVAYVTKAMTDHDASAFERLVNWTGTRAHRKRLTLYQIRSGFGRPIKAASLEPMPQDGLAEATSRGTLKANMPVTERLRVVFDEPPVEGDAPPTSVFLIGREDGTYRIALLVPTGPPKGK
;
A
#
# COMPACT_ATOMS: atom_id res chain seq x y z
N MET A 1 34.74 47.22 -26.41
CA MET A 1 33.93 47.33 -27.65
C MET A 1 32.49 46.96 -27.26
N ARG A 2 31.53 47.90 -27.07
CA ARG A 2 30.68 48.59 -28.08
C ARG A 2 30.25 47.60 -29.19
N ARG A 3 28.98 47.34 -29.55
CA ARG A 3 27.71 48.12 -29.61
C ARG A 3 26.70 47.15 -30.31
N ARG A 4 25.41 46.98 -29.96
CA ARG A 4 24.17 47.69 -30.39
C ARG A 4 23.00 46.68 -30.13
N LEU A 5 21.90 46.97 -29.42
CA LEU A 5 20.76 47.88 -29.66
C LEU A 5 19.73 47.41 -30.72
N SER A 6 18.46 47.36 -30.26
CA SER A 6 17.19 47.71 -30.96
C SER A 6 16.53 46.62 -31.84
N ALA A 7 15.20 46.48 -31.94
CA ALA A 7 14.04 47.23 -31.41
C ALA A 7 12.70 46.50 -31.69
N LEU A 8 11.71 46.84 -30.86
CA LEU A 8 10.26 47.07 -31.07
C LEU A 8 9.44 46.27 -32.11
N GLY A 9 8.25 45.83 -31.65
CA GLY A 9 7.03 45.67 -32.46
C GLY A 9 5.78 45.99 -31.61
N PHE A 10 5.04 47.01 -32.04
CA PHE A 10 3.86 47.67 -31.45
C PHE A 10 2.62 46.74 -31.37
N ALA A 11 1.86 46.72 -30.27
CA ALA A 11 0.65 47.50 -29.98
C ALA A 11 -0.47 47.45 -31.05
N ALA A 12 -1.61 46.84 -30.68
CA ALA A 12 -2.92 47.16 -31.25
C ALA A 12 -3.97 47.17 -30.14
N LEU A 13 -4.35 48.39 -29.76
CA LEU A 13 -5.45 48.73 -28.89
C LEU A 13 -6.68 48.94 -29.80
N ALA A 14 -7.77 48.20 -29.58
CA ALA A 14 -9.07 48.52 -30.18
C ALA A 14 -10.12 48.49 -29.08
N ALA A 15 -10.52 49.68 -28.67
CA ALA A 15 -11.66 49.93 -27.79
C ALA A 15 -12.96 49.89 -28.60
N ALA A 16 -13.96 49.18 -28.09
CA ALA A 16 -15.35 49.38 -28.46
C ALA A 16 -16.22 49.24 -27.19
N SER A 17 -16.93 50.32 -26.89
CA SER A 17 -17.91 50.54 -25.81
C SER A 17 -19.04 51.34 -26.48
N LEU A 18 -20.35 51.20 -26.27
CA LEU A 18 -21.27 50.46 -25.41
C LEU A 18 -22.45 50.01 -26.33
N THR A 19 -23.46 49.20 -25.97
CA THR A 19 -24.60 49.55 -25.10
C THR A 19 -25.56 48.35 -25.00
N GLY A 20 -26.00 48.03 -23.78
CA GLY A 20 -27.38 47.62 -23.47
C GLY A 20 -27.91 46.24 -23.91
N ALA A 21 -27.96 45.29 -22.96
CA ALA A 21 -29.17 44.52 -22.65
C ALA A 21 -28.96 43.72 -21.36
N ALA A 22 -29.76 44.03 -20.35
CA ALA A 22 -29.83 43.31 -19.10
C ALA A 22 -30.22 41.84 -19.33
N ARG A 23 -29.36 40.90 -18.92
CA ARG A 23 -29.77 39.55 -18.53
C ARG A 23 -28.99 39.11 -17.30
N ALA A 24 -29.74 38.80 -16.25
CA ALA A 24 -29.26 38.17 -15.04
C ALA A 24 -28.49 36.88 -15.35
N GLN A 25 -27.25 36.78 -14.88
CA GLN A 25 -26.50 35.54 -14.80
C GLN A 25 -26.00 35.42 -13.35
N GLY A 26 -26.39 34.31 -12.72
CA GLY A 26 -26.25 34.04 -11.30
C GLY A 26 -24.80 33.83 -10.83
N PRO A 27 -24.63 33.49 -9.54
CA PRO A 27 -23.33 33.43 -8.89
C PRO A 27 -22.43 32.39 -9.55
N ALA A 28 -21.19 32.81 -9.80
CA ALA A 28 -20.11 31.97 -10.29
C ALA A 28 -20.00 30.71 -9.42
N PRO A 29 -19.94 29.49 -10.00
CA PRO A 29 -19.63 28.32 -9.21
C PRO A 29 -18.20 28.47 -8.72
N ALA A 30 -18.08 28.42 -7.40
CA ALA A 30 -16.82 28.25 -6.70
C ALA A 30 -16.01 27.16 -7.40
N GLN A 31 -14.73 27.44 -7.65
CA GLN A 31 -13.75 26.41 -7.91
C GLN A 31 -13.69 25.53 -6.67
N GLU A 32 -14.55 24.52 -6.67
CA GLU A 32 -14.50 23.37 -5.80
C GLU A 32 -13.20 22.66 -6.16
N SER A 33 -12.13 23.11 -5.51
CA SER A 33 -10.90 22.33 -5.37
C SER A 33 -11.30 21.09 -4.60
N ALA A 34 -11.86 20.12 -5.34
CA ALA A 34 -12.17 18.80 -4.87
C ALA A 34 -10.85 18.24 -4.35
N ALA A 35 -10.74 18.26 -3.02
CA ALA A 35 -9.76 17.48 -2.32
C ALA A 35 -9.88 16.05 -2.87
N LYS A 36 -8.90 15.62 -3.66
CA LYS A 36 -8.60 14.20 -3.88
C LYS A 36 -8.19 13.62 -2.52
N GLN A 37 -9.14 13.48 -1.61
CA GLN A 37 -9.06 12.50 -0.55
C GLN A 37 -9.10 11.16 -1.28
N GLY A 38 -7.91 10.59 -1.46
CA GLY A 38 -7.73 9.32 -2.14
C GLY A 38 -8.63 8.29 -1.48
N ALA A 39 -9.69 7.88 -2.17
CA ALA A 39 -10.51 6.75 -1.78
C ALA A 39 -9.55 5.56 -1.63
N ALA A 40 -9.36 5.10 -0.40
CA ALA A 40 -8.45 4.02 -0.10
C ALA A 40 -8.92 2.78 -0.88
N SER A 41 -8.04 2.21 -1.71
CA SER A 41 -8.40 1.06 -2.55
C SER A 41 -9.03 -0.06 -1.72
N PRO A 42 -10.14 -0.67 -2.16
CA PRO A 42 -10.79 -1.74 -1.40
C PRO A 42 -9.83 -2.90 -1.16
N LEU A 43 -10.05 -3.63 -0.06
CA LEU A 43 -9.27 -4.84 0.24
C LEU A 43 -9.54 -5.93 -0.81
N PRO A 44 -8.52 -6.73 -1.17
CA PRO A 44 -8.66 -7.73 -2.23
C PRO A 44 -9.53 -8.91 -1.79
N ALA A 45 -10.55 -9.26 -2.58
CA ALA A 45 -11.41 -10.44 -2.33
C ALA A 45 -11.06 -11.67 -3.19
N GLN A 46 -10.25 -11.46 -4.23
CA GLN A 46 -9.82 -12.50 -5.19
C GLN A 46 -8.31 -12.72 -5.09
N ALA A 47 -7.84 -13.92 -5.40
CA ALA A 47 -6.44 -14.32 -5.25
C ALA A 47 -5.49 -13.44 -6.09
N ASP A 48 -5.80 -13.27 -7.37
CA ASP A 48 -5.00 -12.42 -8.27
C ASP A 48 -5.00 -10.96 -7.83
N ALA A 49 -6.13 -10.49 -7.27
CA ALA A 49 -6.23 -9.15 -6.72
C ALA A 49 -5.36 -8.97 -5.48
N LEU A 50 -5.19 -10.00 -4.64
CA LEU A 50 -4.27 -9.97 -3.49
C LEU A 50 -2.81 -9.88 -3.96
N VAL A 51 -2.41 -10.71 -4.94
CA VAL A 51 -1.06 -10.69 -5.51
C VAL A 51 -0.74 -9.33 -6.13
N ALA A 52 -1.68 -8.78 -6.90
CA ALA A 52 -1.54 -7.44 -7.50
C ALA A 52 -1.48 -6.34 -6.44
N TYR A 53 -2.33 -6.41 -5.40
CA TYR A 53 -2.36 -5.44 -4.30
C TYR A 53 -1.02 -5.39 -3.57
N VAL A 54 -0.47 -6.55 -3.20
CA VAL A 54 0.79 -6.64 -2.47
C VAL A 54 1.97 -6.22 -3.34
N THR A 55 2.06 -6.72 -4.58
CA THR A 55 3.12 -6.33 -5.52
C THR A 55 3.11 -4.82 -5.74
N LYS A 56 1.94 -4.22 -5.97
CA LYS A 56 1.81 -2.76 -6.12
C LYS A 56 2.25 -2.02 -4.86
N ALA A 57 1.79 -2.45 -3.68
CA ALA A 57 2.15 -1.80 -2.42
C ALA A 57 3.66 -1.88 -2.13
N MET A 58 4.33 -2.97 -2.50
CA MET A 58 5.77 -3.12 -2.33
C MET A 58 6.57 -2.25 -3.31
N THR A 59 6.14 -2.18 -4.57
CA THR A 59 6.76 -1.34 -5.60
C THR A 59 6.58 0.16 -5.31
N ASP A 60 5.38 0.56 -4.88
CA ASP A 60 5.04 1.97 -4.63
C ASP A 60 5.45 2.44 -3.22
N HIS A 61 6.05 1.57 -2.41
CA HIS A 61 6.38 1.83 -1.01
C HIS A 61 5.15 2.20 -0.15
N ASP A 62 3.97 1.68 -0.49
CA ASP A 62 2.70 2.00 0.16
C ASP A 62 2.55 1.25 1.49
N ALA A 63 3.17 1.82 2.54
CA ALA A 63 3.03 1.30 3.90
C ALA A 63 1.57 1.29 4.38
N SER A 64 0.77 2.27 3.97
CA SER A 64 -0.63 2.38 4.38
C SER A 64 -1.49 1.27 3.77
N ALA A 65 -1.21 0.82 2.55
CA ALA A 65 -1.86 -0.34 1.95
C ALA A 65 -1.59 -1.62 2.74
N PHE A 66 -0.35 -1.85 3.18
CA PHE A 66 -0.01 -2.98 4.05
C PHE A 66 -0.65 -2.86 5.43
N GLU A 67 -0.58 -1.67 6.04
CA GLU A 67 -1.22 -1.42 7.34
C GLU A 67 -2.71 -1.72 7.30
N ARG A 68 -3.38 -1.40 6.19
CA ARG A 68 -4.77 -1.78 5.99
C ARG A 68 -4.93 -3.28 5.84
N LEU A 69 -4.09 -3.96 5.05
CA LEU A 69 -4.22 -5.39 4.73
C LEU A 69 -3.95 -6.33 5.93
N VAL A 70 -3.11 -5.91 6.87
CA VAL A 70 -2.75 -6.73 8.04
C VAL A 70 -3.89 -6.74 9.08
N ASN A 71 -4.24 -7.93 9.57
CA ASN A 71 -5.09 -8.07 10.75
C ASN A 71 -4.27 -7.76 12.01
N TRP A 72 -4.54 -6.62 12.65
CA TRP A 72 -3.82 -6.18 13.85
C TRP A 72 -4.44 -6.69 15.16
N THR A 73 -5.54 -7.44 15.11
CA THR A 73 -6.22 -7.96 16.29
C THR A 73 -5.26 -8.78 17.16
N GLY A 74 -5.26 -8.50 18.47
CA GLY A 74 -4.38 -9.16 19.45
C GLY A 74 -2.90 -8.77 19.37
N THR A 75 -2.51 -7.84 18.49
CA THR A 75 -1.11 -7.45 18.31
C THR A 75 -0.67 -6.40 19.34
N ARG A 76 0.52 -6.58 19.93
CA ARG A 76 1.15 -5.58 20.81
C ARG A 76 1.88 -4.50 20.02
N ALA A 77 2.04 -3.30 20.58
CA ALA A 77 2.70 -2.17 19.92
C ALA A 77 4.11 -2.49 19.40
N HIS A 78 4.91 -3.21 20.18
CA HIS A 78 6.25 -3.66 19.76
C HIS A 78 6.20 -4.58 18.53
N ARG A 79 5.28 -5.57 18.53
CA ARG A 79 5.10 -6.49 17.39
C ARG A 79 4.63 -5.75 16.15
N LYS A 80 3.68 -4.80 16.28
CA LYS A 80 3.25 -3.94 15.16
C LYS A 80 4.43 -3.19 14.53
N ARG A 81 5.29 -2.56 15.35
CA ARG A 81 6.49 -1.85 14.86
C ARG A 81 7.45 -2.79 14.12
N LEU A 82 7.72 -3.96 14.69
CA LEU A 82 8.60 -4.95 14.07
C LEU A 82 8.04 -5.47 12.74
N THR A 83 6.74 -5.81 12.69
CA THR A 83 6.08 -6.26 11.46
C THR A 83 6.14 -5.19 10.37
N LEU A 84 5.88 -3.93 10.70
CA LEU A 84 5.99 -2.85 9.71
C LEU A 84 7.42 -2.59 9.25
N TYR A 85 8.40 -2.73 10.14
CA TYR A 85 9.81 -2.67 9.76
C TYR A 85 10.16 -3.80 8.78
N GLN A 86 9.74 -5.04 9.07
CA GLN A 86 9.95 -6.19 8.19
C GLN A 86 9.30 -5.99 6.81
N ILE A 87 8.07 -5.51 6.76
CA ILE A 87 7.38 -5.18 5.50
C ILE A 87 8.16 -4.12 4.72
N ARG A 88 8.54 -3.02 5.37
CA ARG A 88 9.28 -1.92 4.73
C ARG A 88 10.66 -2.34 4.23
N SER A 89 11.29 -3.33 4.86
CA SER A 89 12.55 -3.89 4.37
C SER A 89 12.42 -4.57 2.99
N GLY A 90 11.20 -4.91 2.58
CA GLY A 90 10.88 -5.43 1.25
C GLY A 90 10.62 -4.37 0.18
N PHE A 91 10.46 -3.11 0.55
CA PHE A 91 10.03 -2.05 -0.37
C PHE A 91 11.13 -1.67 -1.36
N GLY A 92 10.73 -1.45 -2.62
CA GLY A 92 11.65 -1.04 -3.70
C GLY A 92 12.57 -2.14 -4.21
N ARG A 93 12.53 -3.33 -3.59
CA ARG A 93 13.25 -4.50 -4.06
C ARG A 93 12.58 -5.04 -5.33
N PRO A 94 13.32 -5.27 -6.43
CA PRO A 94 12.76 -5.88 -7.63
C PRO A 94 12.10 -7.21 -7.30
N ILE A 95 10.86 -7.41 -7.78
CA ILE A 95 10.10 -8.65 -7.55
C ILE A 95 10.25 -9.54 -8.79
N LYS A 96 10.77 -10.75 -8.58
CA LYS A 96 10.86 -11.78 -9.62
C LYS A 96 9.53 -12.49 -9.82
N ALA A 97 8.87 -12.84 -8.71
CA ALA A 97 7.60 -13.54 -8.72
C ALA A 97 6.82 -13.29 -7.42
N ALA A 98 5.50 -13.28 -7.50
CA ALA A 98 4.61 -13.31 -6.34
C ALA A 98 3.47 -14.30 -6.59
N SER A 99 3.20 -15.17 -5.63
CA SER A 99 2.23 -16.27 -5.78
C SER A 99 1.48 -16.55 -4.48
N LEU A 100 0.17 -16.75 -4.58
CA LEU A 100 -0.64 -17.27 -3.48
C LEU A 100 -0.62 -18.80 -3.54
N GLU A 101 -0.15 -19.43 -2.47
CA GLU A 101 0.01 -20.88 -2.38
C GLU A 101 -0.84 -21.43 -1.22
N PRO A 102 -1.35 -22.67 -1.29
CA PRO A 102 -1.94 -23.32 -0.13
C PRO A 102 -0.97 -23.36 1.05
N MET A 103 -1.48 -23.14 2.26
CA MET A 103 -0.67 -23.29 3.46
C MET A 103 -0.32 -24.77 3.68
N PRO A 104 0.95 -25.15 3.88
CA PRO A 104 1.30 -26.53 4.24
C PRO A 104 0.59 -26.97 5.52
N GLN A 105 0.23 -28.26 5.60
CA GLN A 105 -0.55 -28.82 6.71
C GLN A 105 0.10 -28.56 8.09
N ASP A 106 1.42 -28.57 8.14
CA ASP A 106 2.26 -28.34 9.32
C ASP A 106 2.91 -26.94 9.35
N GLY A 107 2.54 -26.04 8.43
CA GLY A 107 3.25 -24.78 8.21
C GLY A 107 3.24 -23.80 9.39
N LEU A 108 2.39 -24.02 10.40
CA LEU A 108 2.39 -23.26 11.66
C LEU A 108 2.94 -24.04 12.85
N ALA A 109 3.17 -25.35 12.72
CA ALA A 109 3.41 -26.26 13.83
C ALA A 109 4.62 -25.85 14.67
N GLU A 110 5.74 -25.51 14.03
CA GLU A 110 6.94 -25.05 14.72
C GLU A 110 6.66 -23.79 15.55
N ALA A 111 6.03 -22.78 14.93
CA ALA A 111 5.78 -21.49 15.54
C ALA A 111 4.76 -21.56 16.69
N THR A 112 3.84 -22.52 16.65
CA THR A 112 2.81 -22.72 17.68
C THR A 112 3.15 -23.81 18.68
N SER A 113 4.20 -24.61 18.45
CA SER A 113 4.56 -25.79 19.25
C SER A 113 4.70 -25.51 20.76
N ARG A 114 5.21 -24.33 21.12
CA ARG A 114 5.41 -23.90 22.52
C ARG A 114 4.12 -23.44 23.21
N GLY A 115 3.00 -23.33 22.49
CA GLY A 115 1.71 -22.88 23.02
C GLY A 115 1.67 -21.40 23.42
N THR A 116 2.72 -20.63 23.17
CA THR A 116 2.83 -19.21 23.54
C THR A 116 2.31 -18.27 22.44
N LEU A 117 2.17 -18.77 21.22
CA LEU A 117 1.72 -18.03 20.05
C LEU A 117 0.58 -18.76 19.35
N LYS A 118 -0.32 -17.99 18.74
CA LYS A 118 -1.38 -18.47 17.84
C LYS A 118 -1.53 -17.50 16.68
N ALA A 119 -2.05 -17.96 15.55
CA ALA A 119 -2.54 -17.06 14.52
C ALA A 119 -3.76 -16.27 15.04
N ASN A 120 -3.84 -14.98 14.71
CA ASN A 120 -4.96 -14.13 15.13
C ASN A 120 -6.21 -14.27 14.27
N MET A 121 -6.13 -15.05 13.19
CA MET A 121 -7.23 -15.48 12.35
C MET A 121 -6.87 -16.82 11.68
N PRO A 122 -7.83 -17.59 11.14
CA PRO A 122 -7.54 -18.80 10.37
C PRO A 122 -6.62 -18.50 9.18
N VAL A 123 -5.56 -19.28 9.03
CA VAL A 123 -4.61 -19.19 7.91
C VAL A 123 -4.91 -20.33 6.95
N THR A 124 -5.21 -20.00 5.70
CA THR A 124 -5.59 -20.95 4.65
C THR A 124 -4.56 -20.99 3.53
N GLU A 125 -3.88 -19.87 3.28
CA GLU A 125 -2.88 -19.71 2.24
C GLU A 125 -1.63 -19.02 2.78
N ARG A 126 -0.56 -19.04 1.98
CA ARG A 126 0.61 -18.18 2.14
C ARG A 126 0.84 -17.41 0.86
N LEU A 127 1.13 -16.12 0.97
CA LEU A 127 1.59 -15.32 -0.16
C LEU A 127 3.11 -15.30 -0.13
N ARG A 128 3.74 -15.84 -1.17
CA ARG A 128 5.19 -15.84 -1.36
C ARG A 128 5.56 -14.72 -2.32
N VAL A 129 6.52 -13.89 -1.95
CA VAL A 129 7.14 -12.87 -2.81
C VAL A 129 8.62 -13.18 -2.91
N VAL A 130 9.08 -13.54 -4.10
CA VAL A 130 10.48 -13.82 -4.43
C VAL A 130 11.09 -12.58 -5.06
N PHE A 131 12.16 -12.08 -4.47
CA PHE A 131 12.87 -10.92 -5.01
C PHE A 131 13.85 -11.33 -6.10
N ASP A 132 14.06 -10.44 -7.07
CA ASP A 132 15.03 -10.63 -8.17
C ASP A 132 16.43 -10.18 -7.74
N GLU A 133 16.94 -10.85 -6.72
CA GLU A 133 18.28 -10.62 -6.17
C GLU A 133 19.07 -11.92 -6.22
N PRO A 134 20.38 -11.86 -6.46
CA PRO A 134 21.22 -13.06 -6.41
C PRO A 134 21.12 -13.68 -5.01
N PRO A 135 20.96 -15.00 -4.90
CA PRO A 135 21.06 -15.67 -3.61
C PRO A 135 22.43 -15.38 -2.97
N VAL A 136 22.44 -15.29 -1.65
CA VAL A 136 23.71 -15.41 -0.91
C VAL A 136 24.19 -16.86 -1.08
N GLU A 137 25.50 -17.07 -1.19
CA GLU A 137 26.07 -18.39 -1.48
C GLU A 137 25.58 -19.45 -0.48
N GLY A 138 24.93 -20.51 -1.00
CA GLY A 138 24.35 -21.59 -0.19
C GLY A 138 22.92 -21.35 0.32
N ASP A 139 22.33 -20.18 0.08
CA ASP A 139 21.00 -19.83 0.56
C ASP A 139 19.91 -19.90 -0.53
N ALA A 140 18.66 -20.01 -0.09
CA ALA A 140 17.49 -19.85 -0.95
C ALA A 140 17.38 -18.39 -1.46
N PRO A 141 16.72 -18.15 -2.61
CA PRO A 141 16.45 -16.80 -3.09
C PRO A 141 15.75 -15.94 -2.02
N PRO A 142 16.08 -14.64 -1.89
CA PRO A 142 15.46 -13.79 -0.91
C PRO A 142 13.94 -13.77 -1.08
N THR A 143 13.22 -14.14 -0.02
CA THR A 143 11.78 -14.37 -0.08
C THR A 143 11.08 -13.74 1.13
N SER A 144 9.97 -13.05 0.89
CA SER A 144 8.99 -12.73 1.93
C SER A 144 7.82 -13.70 1.87
N VAL A 145 7.39 -14.19 3.04
CA VAL A 145 6.21 -15.03 3.17
C VAL A 145 5.22 -14.37 4.13
N PHE A 146 4.00 -14.15 3.64
CA PHE A 146 2.90 -13.62 4.43
C PHE A 146 1.88 -14.73 4.71
N LEU A 147 1.43 -14.83 5.95
CA LEU A 147 0.35 -15.74 6.33
C LEU A 147 -0.98 -15.13 5.89
N ILE A 148 -1.77 -15.85 5.10
CA ILE A 148 -2.99 -15.31 4.50
C ILE A 148 -4.21 -16.07 5.01
N GLY A 149 -5.24 -15.31 5.35
CA GLY A 149 -6.57 -15.82 5.62
C GLY A 149 -7.63 -14.88 5.06
N ARG A 150 -8.90 -15.18 5.36
CA ARG A 150 -10.04 -14.34 4.98
C ARG A 150 -10.81 -13.84 6.19
N GLU A 151 -11.25 -12.58 6.12
CA GLU A 151 -12.11 -11.91 7.09
C GLU A 151 -13.14 -11.11 6.30
N ASP A 152 -14.43 -11.30 6.60
CA ASP A 152 -15.55 -10.64 5.92
C ASP A 152 -15.49 -10.74 4.38
N GLY A 153 -15.09 -11.91 3.87
CA GLY A 153 -14.99 -12.18 2.43
C GLY A 153 -13.77 -11.57 1.73
N THR A 154 -12.89 -10.88 2.46
CA THR A 154 -11.66 -10.26 1.92
C THR A 154 -10.41 -10.94 2.45
N TYR A 155 -9.34 -10.92 1.67
CA TYR A 155 -8.03 -11.40 2.09
C TYR A 155 -7.38 -10.45 3.09
N ARG A 156 -6.72 -11.05 4.09
CA ARG A 156 -5.98 -10.34 5.15
C ARG A 156 -4.66 -11.05 5.41
N ILE A 157 -3.66 -10.29 5.85
CA ILE A 157 -2.43 -10.87 6.40
C ILE A 157 -2.65 -11.19 7.88
N ALA A 158 -2.53 -12.46 8.23
CA ALA A 158 -2.58 -12.95 9.61
C ALA A 158 -1.25 -12.70 10.33
N LEU A 159 -1.31 -12.58 11.65
CA LEU A 159 -0.15 -12.46 12.52
C LEU A 159 -0.15 -13.54 13.59
N LEU A 160 1.05 -13.98 13.96
CA LEU A 160 1.25 -14.74 15.19
C LEU A 160 1.25 -13.78 16.39
N VAL A 161 0.34 -14.01 17.32
CA VAL A 161 0.11 -13.21 18.52
C VAL A 161 0.16 -14.08 19.78
N PRO A 162 0.48 -13.52 20.96
CA PRO A 162 0.49 -14.27 22.21
C PRO A 162 -0.85 -14.93 22.54
N THR A 163 -0.82 -16.14 23.12
CA THR A 163 -2.02 -16.87 23.57
C THR A 163 -2.56 -16.40 24.93
N GLY A 164 -1.73 -15.77 25.76
CA GLY A 164 -2.10 -15.25 27.08
C GLY A 164 -2.48 -13.76 27.10
N PRO A 165 -3.16 -13.30 28.17
CA PRO A 165 -3.51 -11.89 28.33
C PRO A 165 -2.26 -11.00 28.26
N PRO A 166 -2.39 -9.72 27.89
CA PRO A 166 -1.27 -8.77 27.98
C PRO A 166 -0.73 -8.81 29.41
N LYS A 167 0.52 -9.24 29.59
CA LYS A 167 1.17 -9.10 30.91
C LYS A 167 1.22 -7.60 31.19
N GLY A 168 0.67 -7.20 32.33
CA GLY A 168 0.56 -5.80 32.77
C GLY A 168 1.92 -5.09 32.68
N LYS A 169 1.84 -3.79 32.37
CA LYS A 169 3.00 -2.91 32.19
C LYS A 169 3.89 -2.86 33.43
#